data_AF-A0AA41SHG7-F1
#
_entry.id   AF-A0AA41SHG7-F1
#
_cell.length_a   1.000
_cell.length_b   1.000
_cell.length_c   1.000
_cell.angle_alpha   90.00
_cell.angle_beta   90.00
_cell.angle_gamma   90.00
#
_symmetry.space_group_name_H-M   'P 1'
#
loop_
_entity.id
_entity.type
_entity.pdbx_description
1 polymer ?
#
loop_
_entity_poly.entity_id
_entity_poly.type
_entity_poly.pdbx_seq_one_letter_code
_entity_poly.pdbx_strand_id
1 'polypeptide(L)'
;LQSPNFHVSRTRLIVYNVPKTISQKQLKKIFIDAVLSRASKQTPVIQQIKFLNEKAAKNYSRRVAFVEFTEHQHALVALRVLNNNP
;
A
#
# COMPACT_ATOMS: atom_id res chain seq x y z
N LEU A 1 25.02 -0.08 15.02
CA LEU A 1 24.70 0.87 13.93
C LEU A 1 23.46 0.38 13.20
N GLN A 2 22.40 1.18 13.08
CA GLN A 2 21.39 0.95 12.04
C GLN A 2 22.01 1.37 10.70
N SER A 3 22.11 0.44 9.76
CA SER A 3 22.58 0.75 8.42
C SER A 3 21.62 1.73 7.74
N PRO A 4 22.07 2.90 7.24
CA PRO A 4 21.20 3.88 6.58
C PRO A 4 20.52 3.32 5.32
N ASN A 5 21.08 2.25 4.75
CA ASN A 5 20.54 1.54 3.59
C ASN A 5 19.38 0.59 3.91
N PHE A 6 19.14 0.29 5.19
CA PHE A 6 18.09 -0.64 5.64
C PHE A 6 17.11 0.08 6.56
N HIS A 7 16.30 0.96 5.96
CA HIS A 7 15.20 1.62 6.65
C HIS A 7 13.88 0.92 6.36
N VAL A 8 13.22 0.41 7.40
CA VAL A 8 11.86 -0.13 7.31
C VAL A 8 10.89 0.96 7.72
N SER A 9 10.07 1.43 6.76
CA SER A 9 9.02 2.38 7.07
C SER A 9 7.92 1.72 7.90
N ARG A 10 7.44 2.44 8.92
CA ARG A 10 6.31 2.01 9.75
C ARG A 10 4.96 2.28 9.10
N THR A 11 4.89 3.26 8.21
CA THR A 11 3.63 3.79 7.65
C THR A 11 3.48 3.55 6.16
N ARG A 12 4.59 3.28 5.45
CA ARG A 12 4.60 3.04 4.02
C ARG A 12 4.67 1.54 3.71
N LEU A 13 3.67 1.06 2.97
CA LEU A 13 3.58 -0.30 2.46
C LEU A 13 3.96 -0.33 0.99
N ILE A 14 4.64 -1.39 0.60
CA ILE A 14 4.89 -1.74 -0.81
C ILE A 14 3.87 -2.79 -1.24
N VAL A 15 3.24 -2.55 -2.39
CA VAL A 15 2.17 -3.38 -2.94
C VAL A 15 2.65 -3.91 -4.28
N TYR A 16 2.79 -5.23 -4.36
CA TYR A 16 3.14 -5.93 -5.59
C TYR A 16 1.89 -6.40 -6.32
N ASN A 17 2.07 -6.78 -7.59
CA ASN A 17 1.01 -7.38 -8.41
C ASN A 17 -0.21 -6.48 -8.65
N VAL A 18 -0.06 -5.15 -8.61
CA VAL A 18 -1.17 -4.22 -8.85
C VAL A 18 -1.56 -4.22 -10.34
N PRO A 19 -2.83 -4.50 -10.70
CA PRO A 19 -3.29 -4.44 -12.08
C PRO A 19 -3.15 -3.03 -12.67
N LYS A 20 -2.82 -2.93 -13.97
CA LYS A 20 -2.72 -1.62 -14.68
C LYS A 20 -4.03 -0.85 -14.75
N THR A 21 -5.16 -1.55 -14.66
CA THR A 21 -6.51 -1.00 -14.68
C THR A 21 -6.87 -0.27 -13.40
N ILE A 22 -6.17 -0.56 -12.29
CA ILE A 22 -6.43 0.09 -11.01
C ILE A 22 -5.83 1.50 -11.01
N SER A 23 -6.70 2.48 -10.83
CA SER A 23 -6.34 3.87 -10.61
C SER A 23 -5.92 4.12 -9.16
N GLN A 24 -5.24 5.25 -8.92
CA GLN A 24 -4.86 5.69 -7.57
C GLN A 24 -6.07 5.82 -6.64
N LYS A 25 -7.22 6.28 -7.15
CA LYS A 25 -8.45 6.43 -6.38
C LYS A 25 -9.02 5.07 -5.95
N GLN A 26 -9.01 4.09 -6.85
CA GLN A 26 -9.44 2.73 -6.53
C GLN A 26 -8.51 2.06 -5.53
N LEU A 27 -7.20 2.20 -5.70
CA LEU A 27 -6.23 1.67 -4.73
C LEU A 27 -6.42 2.30 -3.35
N LYS A 28 -6.63 3.63 -3.28
CA LYS A 28 -6.96 4.33 -2.03
C LYS A 28 -8.19 3.72 -1.35
N LYS A 29 -9.26 3.49 -2.12
CA LYS A 29 -10.50 2.91 -1.61
C LYS A 29 -10.28 1.50 -1.04
N ILE A 30 -9.59 0.62 -1.77
CA ILE A 30 -9.29 -0.75 -1.32
C ILE A 30 -8.57 -0.75 0.05
N PHE A 31 -7.56 0.11 0.21
CA PHE A 31 -6.81 0.21 1.47
C PHE A 31 -7.64 0.79 2.63
N ILE A 32 -8.50 1.77 2.36
CA ILE A 32 -9.42 2.32 3.36
C ILE A 32 -10.43 1.25 3.79
N ASP A 33 -11.07 0.59 2.82
CA ASP A 33 -12.07 -0.45 3.06
C ASP A 33 -11.47 -1.62 3.85
N ALA A 34 -10.23 -2.01 3.54
CA ALA A 34 -9.50 -3.02 4.30
C ALA A 34 -9.30 -2.65 5.77
N VAL A 35 -8.94 -1.40 6.07
CA VAL A 35 -8.80 -0.94 7.46
C VAL A 35 -10.17 -0.92 8.15
N LEU A 36 -11.18 -0.38 7.50
CA LEU A 36 -12.54 -0.28 8.03
C LEU A 36 -13.18 -1.65 8.28
N SER A 37 -12.83 -2.67 7.49
CA SER A 37 -13.31 -4.05 7.65
C SER A 37 -13.00 -4.63 9.03
N ARG A 38 -11.88 -4.21 9.64
CA ARG A 38 -11.42 -4.69 10.95
C ARG A 38 -11.56 -3.62 12.04
N ALA A 39 -11.46 -2.34 11.69
CA ALA A 39 -11.48 -1.22 12.60
C ALA A 39 -12.48 -0.15 12.15
N SER A 40 -13.76 -0.48 12.21
CA SER A 40 -14.88 0.36 11.70
C SER A 40 -15.02 1.73 12.35
N LYS A 41 -14.46 1.93 13.56
CA LYS A 41 -14.47 3.22 14.28
C LYS A 41 -13.29 4.13 13.95
N GLN A 42 -12.31 3.64 13.18
CA GLN A 42 -11.12 4.41 12.83
C GLN A 42 -11.32 5.16 11.52
N THR A 43 -10.64 6.30 11.37
CA THR A 43 -10.66 7.11 10.15
C THR A 43 -9.30 7.03 9.45
N PRO A 44 -9.03 6.00 8.63
CA PRO A 44 -7.74 5.82 7.98
C PRO A 44 -7.48 6.92 6.94
N VAL A 45 -6.33 7.60 7.08
CA VAL A 45 -5.88 8.61 6.12
C VAL A 45 -4.63 8.12 5.40
N ILE A 46 -4.70 8.15 4.07
CA ILE A 46 -3.58 7.84 3.18
C ILE A 46 -2.96 9.16 2.72
N GLN A 47 -1.69 9.36 3.08
CA GLN A 47 -0.91 10.55 2.73
C GLN A 47 -0.52 10.53 1.26
N GLN A 48 0.03 9.41 0.81
CA GLN A 48 0.57 9.32 -0.54
C GLN A 48 0.36 7.93 -1.15
N ILE A 49 0.08 7.93 -2.44
CA ILE A 49 0.12 6.72 -3.27
C ILE A 49 1.01 7.02 -4.46
N LYS A 50 1.97 6.14 -4.73
CA LYS A 50 2.91 6.30 -5.85
C LYS A 50 3.07 4.99 -6.58
N PHE A 51 2.72 4.98 -7.86
CA PHE A 51 3.05 3.85 -8.74
C PHE A 51 4.52 3.94 -9.15
N LEU A 52 5.23 2.83 -9.01
CA LEU A 52 6.57 2.71 -9.55
C LEU A 52 6.45 2.40 -11.05
N ASN A 53 6.85 3.37 -11.87
CA ASN A 53 6.98 3.18 -13.30
C ASN A 53 8.40 2.70 -13.60
N GLU A 54 8.55 1.40 -13.82
CA GLU A 54 9.80 0.86 -14.34
C GLU A 54 9.96 1.29 -15.80
N LYS A 55 10.92 2.18 -16.06
CA LYS A 55 11.15 2.81 -17.36
C LYS A 55 11.58 1.84 -18.49
N ALA A 56 11.66 0.52 -18.26
CA ALA A 56 12.54 -0.32 -19.08
C ALA A 56 11.96 -1.62 -19.66
N ALA A 57 10.69 -2.01 -19.45
CA ALA A 57 10.22 -3.28 -20.00
C ALA A 57 8.79 -3.21 -20.54
N LYS A 58 8.68 -3.28 -21.87
CA LYS A 58 7.44 -3.18 -22.67
C LYS A 58 6.33 -4.17 -22.28
N ASN A 59 6.57 -5.16 -21.42
CA ASN A 59 5.68 -6.32 -21.21
C ASN A 59 5.36 -6.70 -19.74
N TYR A 60 5.44 -5.80 -18.76
CA TYR A 60 4.93 -6.15 -17.41
C TYR A 60 3.42 -5.93 -17.31
N SER A 61 2.65 -6.99 -17.04
CA SER A 61 1.20 -6.92 -16.80
C SER A 61 0.83 -6.33 -15.43
N ARG A 62 1.81 -6.25 -14.52
CA ARG A 62 1.64 -5.90 -13.10
C ARG A 62 2.53 -4.72 -12.72
N ARG A 63 2.03 -3.84 -11.86
CA ARG A 63 2.73 -2.66 -11.33
C ARG A 63 3.05 -2.84 -9.85
N VAL A 64 4.09 -2.15 -9.40
CA VAL A 64 4.38 -1.95 -7.98
C VAL A 64 3.84 -0.59 -7.56
N ALA A 65 3.24 -0.51 -6.38
CA ALA A 65 2.77 0.73 -5.80
C ALA A 65 3.25 0.88 -4.36
N PHE A 66 3.48 2.13 -3.95
CA PHE A 66 3.68 2.51 -2.57
C PHE A 66 2.41 3.16 -2.04
N VAL A 67 1.99 2.76 -0.86
CA VAL A 67 0.84 3.34 -0.14
C VAL A 67 1.32 3.76 1.24
N GLU A 68 1.20 5.03 1.57
CA GLU A 68 1.65 5.60 2.84
C GLU A 68 0.49 6.13 3.66
N PHE A 69 0.37 5.61 4.88
CA PHE A 69 -0.62 6.03 5.85
C PHE A 69 -0.09 7.17 6.72
N THR A 70 -0.99 7.95 7.32
CA THR A 70 -0.64 8.89 8.39
C THR A 70 -0.19 8.17 9.66
N GLU A 71 -0.77 7.01 9.93
CA GLU A 71 -0.60 6.29 11.19
C GLU A 71 -0.15 4.86 10.96
N HIS A 72 0.74 4.40 11.84
CA HIS A 72 1.28 3.05 11.80
C HIS A 72 0.21 1.98 11.99
N GLN A 73 -0.79 2.22 12.85
CA GLN A 73 -1.84 1.25 13.13
C GLN A 73 -2.69 0.95 11.89
N HIS A 74 -3.02 1.98 11.10
CA HIS A 74 -3.74 1.82 9.84
C HIS A 74 -2.95 0.99 8.83
N ALA A 75 -1.63 1.25 8.71
CA ALA A 75 -0.76 0.46 7.84
C ALA A 75 -0.71 -1.01 8.28
N LEU A 76 -0.58 -1.30 9.57
CA LEU A 76 -0.55 -2.68 10.08
C LEU A 76 -1.86 -3.42 9.83
N VAL A 77 -3.01 -2.78 10.05
CA VAL A 77 -4.31 -3.40 9.82
C VAL A 77 -4.50 -3.69 8.33
N ALA A 78 -4.22 -2.71 7.47
CA ALA A 78 -4.31 -2.90 6.02
C ALA A 78 -3.41 -4.04 5.53
N LEU A 79 -2.17 -4.12 6.04
CA LEU A 79 -1.24 -5.19 5.71
C LEU A 79 -1.79 -6.57 6.10
N ARG A 80 -2.33 -6.70 7.31
CA ARG A 80 -2.90 -7.97 7.80
C ARG A 80 -4.13 -8.42 7.02
N VAL A 81 -4.94 -7.49 6.53
CA VAL A 81 -6.16 -7.81 5.78
C VAL A 81 -5.85 -8.12 4.31
N LEU A 82 -4.95 -7.36 3.69
CA LEU A 82 -4.69 -7.46 2.25
C LEU A 82 -3.59 -8.47 1.87
N ASN A 83 -2.73 -8.87 2.80
CA ASN A 83 -1.65 -9.79 2.50
C ASN A 83 -2.10 -11.25 2.59
N ASN A 84 -2.39 -11.86 1.43
CA ASN A 84 -2.59 -13.31 1.23
C ASN A 84 -3.41 -13.97 2.35
N ASN A 85 -4.60 -13.42 2.62
CA ASN A 85 -5.57 -14.00 3.54
C ASN A 85 -6.44 -15.01 2.77
N PRO A 86 -6.18 -16.33 2.82
CA PRO A 86 -7.07 -17.35 2.25
C PRO A 86 -8.42 -17.40 2.98
#